data_AF-A0A6B3LRV7-F1
#
_entry.id   AF-A0A6B3LRV7-F1
#
_cell.length_a   1.000
_cell.length_b   1.000
_cell.length_c   1.000
_cell.angle_alpha   90.00
_cell.angle_beta   90.00
_cell.angle_gamma   90.00
#
_symmetry.space_group_name_H-M   'P 1'
#
loop_
_entity.id
_entity.type
_entity.pdbx_description
1 polymer ?
#
loop_
_entity_poly.entity_id
_entity_poly.type
_entity_poly.pdbx_seq_one_letter_code
_entity_poly.pdbx_strand_id
1 'polypeptide(L)'
;MLPDPEQEEIKRLKKKLKAQEKKNIEIRDQMAVQRTIFANERTLMAYLRTAIALLAGGIAAIKLSQHKYMGIIGFLLLALGGSLIIYSFYRYFKKQRLIRKQQKEFVQTSHHHAKIHEKEASGYGNVD
;
A
#
# COMPACT_ATOMS: atom_id res chain seq x y z
N MET A 1 -3.02 2.69 -56.70
CA MET A 1 -4.14 2.91 -55.77
C MET A 1 -3.54 3.57 -54.53
N LEU A 2 -3.72 4.89 -54.35
CA LEU A 2 -3.19 5.56 -53.17
C LEU A 2 -3.89 4.99 -51.93
N PRO A 3 -3.17 4.72 -50.82
CA PRO A 3 -3.81 4.37 -49.57
C PRO A 3 -4.74 5.53 -49.16
N ASP A 4 -5.99 5.18 -48.86
CA ASP A 4 -7.04 6.11 -48.45
C ASP A 4 -6.60 6.88 -47.18
N PRO A 5 -6.51 8.22 -47.20
CA PRO A 5 -5.98 9.03 -46.10
C PRO A 5 -6.73 8.79 -44.77
N GLU A 6 -8.00 8.38 -44.83
CA GLU A 6 -8.80 8.05 -43.64
C GLU A 6 -8.26 6.82 -42.90
N GLN A 7 -7.71 5.83 -43.62
CA GLN A 7 -7.20 4.59 -43.02
C GLN A 7 -5.91 4.83 -42.23
N GLU A 8 -5.04 5.73 -42.70
CA GLU A 8 -3.85 6.14 -41.94
C GLU A 8 -4.20 6.87 -40.65
N GLU A 9 -5.21 7.73 -40.69
CA GLU A 9 -5.64 8.52 -39.54
C GLU A 9 -6.24 7.62 -38.45
N ILE A 10 -7.10 6.66 -38.84
CA ILE A 10 -7.66 5.64 -37.95
C ILE A 10 -6.55 4.80 -37.30
N LYS A 11 -5.52 4.42 -38.07
CA LYS A 11 -4.39 3.64 -37.55
C LYS A 11 -3.57 4.43 -36.51
N ARG A 12 -3.35 5.73 -36.74
CA ARG A 12 -2.67 6.63 -35.79
C ARG A 12 -3.50 6.85 -34.51
N LEU A 13 -4.80 7.05 -34.64
CA LEU A 13 -5.73 7.21 -33.51
C LEU A 13 -5.77 5.96 -32.63
N LYS A 14 -5.91 4.76 -33.22
CA LYS A 14 -5.84 3.49 -32.49
C LYS A 14 -4.51 3.33 -31.74
N LYS A 15 -3.40 3.75 -32.33
CA LYS A 15 -2.07 3.71 -31.68
C LYS A 15 -2.01 4.63 -30.46
N LYS A 16 -2.53 5.85 -30.56
CA LYS A 16 -2.61 6.81 -29.44
C LYS A 16 -3.53 6.32 -28.31
N LEU A 17 -4.71 5.79 -28.66
CA LEU A 17 -5.65 5.20 -27.71
C LEU A 17 -5.03 4.04 -26.94
N LYS A 18 -4.39 3.09 -27.62
CA LYS A 18 -3.70 1.97 -26.96
C LYS A 18 -2.58 2.43 -26.03
N ALA A 19 -1.80 3.44 -26.43
CA ALA A 19 -0.75 4.01 -25.57
C ALA A 19 -1.35 4.70 -24.32
N GLN A 20 -2.47 5.40 -24.48
CA GLN A 20 -3.19 6.05 -23.39
C GLN A 20 -3.82 5.03 -22.43
N GLU A 21 -4.46 3.99 -22.94
CA GLU A 21 -5.04 2.90 -22.13
C GLU A 21 -3.96 2.21 -21.28
N LYS A 22 -2.80 1.90 -21.88
CA LYS A 22 -1.66 1.30 -21.15
C LYS A 22 -1.20 2.18 -19.98
N LYS A 23 -1.02 3.47 -20.23
CA LYS A 23 -0.62 4.43 -19.18
C LYS A 23 -1.68 4.52 -18.07
N ASN A 24 -2.96 4.51 -18.43
CA ASN A 24 -4.05 4.53 -17.46
C ASN A 24 -4.09 3.25 -16.59
N ILE A 25 -3.81 2.08 -17.16
CA ILE A 25 -3.75 0.82 -16.41
C ILE A 25 -2.60 0.87 -15.39
N GLU A 26 -1.42 1.31 -15.80
CA GLU A 26 -0.25 1.43 -14.93
C GLU A 26 -0.50 2.39 -13.75
N ILE A 27 -1.04 3.58 -14.01
CA ILE A 27 -1.35 4.56 -12.96
C ILE A 27 -2.41 3.98 -12.02
N ARG A 28 -3.43 3.28 -12.54
CA ARG A 28 -4.48 2.67 -11.71
C ARG A 28 -3.91 1.61 -10.76
N ASP A 29 -3.00 0.77 -11.24
CA ASP A 29 -2.33 -0.24 -10.42
C ASP A 29 -1.47 0.40 -9.32
N GLN A 30 -0.67 1.42 -9.68
CA GLN A 30 0.12 2.16 -8.70
C GLN A 30 -0.77 2.83 -7.64
N MET A 31 -1.90 3.42 -8.04
CA MET A 31 -2.85 4.02 -7.11
C MET A 31 -3.52 2.97 -6.19
N ALA A 32 -3.82 1.77 -6.70
CA ALA A 32 -4.39 0.68 -5.90
C ALA A 32 -3.42 0.18 -4.82
N VAL A 33 -2.13 0.04 -5.16
CA VAL A 33 -1.08 -0.32 -4.20
C VAL A 33 -0.92 0.75 -3.12
N GLN A 34 -0.87 2.03 -3.51
CA GLN A 34 -0.73 3.14 -2.56
C GLN A 34 -1.92 3.23 -1.59
N ARG A 35 -3.15 3.03 -2.07
CA ARG A 35 -4.35 3.00 -1.20
C ARG A 35 -4.27 1.87 -0.16
N THR A 36 -3.72 0.72 -0.54
CA THR A 36 -3.55 -0.43 0.35
C THR A 36 -2.51 -0.14 1.44
N ILE A 37 -1.40 0.52 1.08
CA ILE A 37 -0.37 0.93 2.04
C ILE A 37 -0.92 1.97 3.02
N PHE A 38 -1.60 3.00 2.52
CA PHE A 38 -2.19 4.06 3.35
C PHE A 38 -3.24 3.53 4.34
N ALA A 39 -4.07 2.57 3.91
CA ALA A 39 -5.00 1.90 4.80
C ALA A 39 -4.29 1.12 5.92
N ASN A 40 -3.18 0.45 5.62
CA ASN A 40 -2.42 -0.30 6.61
C ASN A 40 -1.74 0.63 7.63
N GLU A 41 -1.20 1.77 7.20
CA GLU A 41 -0.66 2.80 8.09
C GLU A 41 -1.74 3.41 8.99
N ARG A 42 -2.93 3.67 8.45
CA ARG A 42 -4.07 4.14 9.25
C ARG A 42 -4.41 3.16 10.37
N THR A 43 -4.42 1.85 10.08
CA THR A 43 -4.68 0.84 11.12
C THR A 43 -3.58 0.87 12.20
N LEU A 44 -2.31 1.04 11.83
CA LEU A 44 -1.23 1.20 12.80
C LEU A 44 -1.47 2.40 13.73
N MET A 45 -1.78 3.56 13.15
CA MET A 45 -2.00 4.78 13.92
C MET A 45 -3.20 4.65 14.86
N ALA A 46 -4.23 3.90 14.47
CA ALA A 46 -5.35 3.58 15.35
C ALA A 46 -4.92 2.73 16.57
N TYR A 47 -4.11 1.69 16.36
CA TYR A 47 -3.57 0.88 17.46
C TYR A 47 -2.65 1.70 18.38
N LEU A 48 -1.80 2.56 17.81
CA LEU A 48 -0.93 3.44 18.58
C LEU A 48 -1.75 4.42 19.43
N ARG A 49 -2.82 5.00 18.85
CA ARG A 49 -3.75 5.88 19.57
C ARG A 49 -4.38 5.18 20.77
N THR A 50 -4.88 3.96 20.59
CA THR A 50 -5.47 3.19 21.71
C THR A 50 -4.44 2.88 22.78
N ALA A 51 -3.20 2.56 22.39
CA ALA A 51 -2.14 2.27 23.34
C ALA A 51 -1.74 3.50 24.15
N ILE A 52 -1.56 4.66 23.51
CA ILE A 52 -1.27 5.94 24.18
C ILE A 52 -2.40 6.32 25.13
N ALA A 53 -3.67 6.12 24.72
CA ALA A 53 -4.82 6.40 25.58
C ALA A 53 -4.84 5.52 26.83
N LEU A 54 -4.53 4.22 26.70
CA LEU A 54 -4.42 3.31 27.84
C LEU A 54 -3.26 3.68 28.77
N LEU A 55 -2.10 4.06 28.21
CA LEU A 55 -0.96 4.52 28.99
C LEU A 55 -1.26 5.82 29.74
N ALA A 56 -1.85 6.81 29.06
CA ALA A 56 -2.25 8.08 29.67
C ALA A 56 -3.29 7.86 30.77
N GLY A 57 -4.28 6.98 30.53
CA GLY A 57 -5.26 6.58 31.54
C GLY A 57 -4.64 5.85 32.72
N GLY A 58 -3.68 4.95 32.49
CA GLY A 58 -2.95 4.24 33.55
C GLY A 58 -2.11 5.19 34.40
N ILE A 59 -1.38 6.11 33.77
CA ILE A 59 -0.59 7.15 34.46
C ILE A 59 -1.50 8.07 35.27
N ALA A 60 -2.61 8.52 34.69
CA ALA A 60 -3.60 9.34 35.38
C ALA A 60 -4.22 8.60 36.58
N ALA A 61 -4.55 7.32 36.41
CA ALA A 61 -5.08 6.47 37.49
C ALA A 61 -4.06 6.30 38.63
N ILE A 62 -2.77 6.11 38.33
CA ILE A 62 -1.73 6.04 39.38
C ILE A 62 -1.57 7.39 40.08
N LYS A 63 -1.50 8.49 39.33
CA LYS A 63 -1.19 9.81 39.87
C LYS A 63 -2.34 10.44 40.64
N LEU A 64 -3.59 10.19 40.23
CA LEU A 64 -4.78 10.78 40.83
C LEU A 64 -5.30 9.98 42.04
N SER A 65 -4.78 8.77 42.26
CA SER A 65 -5.35 7.86 43.24
C SER A 65 -4.62 7.88 44.58
N GLN A 66 -5.38 8.17 45.63
CA GLN A 66 -4.94 8.14 47.02
C GLN A 66 -5.03 6.72 47.64
N HIS A 67 -5.72 5.79 46.96
CA HIS A 67 -5.95 4.42 47.43
C HIS A 67 -5.10 3.37 46.68
N LYS A 68 -4.53 2.41 47.43
CA LYS A 68 -3.71 1.29 46.88
C LYS A 68 -4.38 0.50 45.74
N TYR A 69 -5.70 0.31 45.79
CA TYR A 69 -6.44 -0.45 44.78
C TYR A 69 -6.38 0.17 43.38
N MET A 70 -6.48 1.50 43.28
CA MET A 70 -6.38 2.17 41.98
C MET A 70 -4.96 2.14 41.41
N GLY A 71 -3.93 2.09 42.27
CA GLY A 71 -2.55 1.92 41.83
C GLY A 71 -2.34 0.60 41.08
N ILE A 72 -2.96 -0.48 41.56
CA ILE A 72 -2.94 -1.80 40.90
C ILE A 72 -3.63 -1.73 39.53
N ILE A 73 -4.81 -1.08 39.47
CA ILE A 73 -5.54 -0.89 38.21
C ILE A 73 -4.75 -0.06 37.21
N GLY A 74 -4.10 1.02 37.67
CA GLY A 74 -3.24 1.85 36.84
C GLY A 74 -2.03 1.08 36.31
N PHE A 75 -1.41 0.22 37.12
CA PHE A 75 -0.32 -0.66 36.69
C PHE A 75 -0.78 -1.69 35.67
N LEU A 76 -1.95 -2.30 35.85
CA LEU A 76 -2.57 -3.20 34.87
C LEU A 76 -2.84 -2.47 33.54
N LEU A 77 -3.36 -1.24 33.58
CA LEU A 77 -3.55 -0.40 32.39
C LEU A 77 -2.24 -0.09 31.67
N LEU A 78 -1.18 0.21 32.43
CA LEU A 78 0.15 0.46 31.90
C LEU A 78 0.75 -0.81 31.25
N ALA A 79 0.61 -1.96 31.88
CA ALA A 79 1.05 -3.25 31.33
C ALA A 79 0.26 -3.61 30.06
N LEU A 80 -1.05 -3.40 30.05
CA LEU A 80 -1.91 -3.58 28.87
C LEU A 80 -1.53 -2.60 27.75
N GLY A 81 -1.36 -1.31 28.06
CA GLY A 81 -0.94 -0.30 27.09
C GLY A 81 0.45 -0.63 26.48
N GLY A 82 1.41 -1.00 27.32
CA GLY A 82 2.76 -1.39 26.90
C GLY A 82 2.78 -2.64 26.02
N SER A 83 2.03 -3.69 26.41
CA SER A 83 1.89 -4.90 25.59
C SER A 83 1.20 -4.61 24.25
N LEU A 84 0.22 -3.69 24.22
CA LEU A 84 -0.41 -3.23 22.98
C LEU A 84 0.59 -2.51 22.07
N ILE A 85 1.48 -1.66 22.60
CA ILE A 85 2.53 -1.00 21.81
C ILE A 85 3.46 -2.05 21.18
N ILE A 86 3.94 -3.00 21.98
CA ILE A 86 4.85 -4.06 21.51
C ILE A 86 4.17 -4.89 20.42
N TYR A 87 2.92 -5.31 20.63
CA TYR A 87 2.15 -6.05 19.64
C TYR A 87 1.92 -5.25 18.35
N SER A 88 1.61 -3.97 18.48
CA SER A 88 1.37 -3.07 17.35
C SER A 88 2.63 -2.88 16.52
N PHE A 89 3.77 -2.64 17.16
CA PHE A 89 5.08 -2.56 16.51
C PHE A 89 5.47 -3.87 15.83
N TYR A 90 5.30 -5.01 16.51
CA TYR A 90 5.61 -6.33 15.94
C TYR A 90 4.78 -6.61 14.69
N ARG A 91 3.46 -6.36 14.75
CA ARG A 91 2.55 -6.52 13.61
C ARG A 91 2.90 -5.58 12.46
N TYR A 92 3.29 -4.34 12.78
CA TYR A 92 3.72 -3.36 11.78
C TYR A 92 4.98 -3.80 11.04
N PHE A 93 6.01 -4.21 11.77
CA PHE A 93 7.26 -4.71 11.19
C PHE A 93 7.04 -5.97 10.36
N LYS A 94 6.18 -6.90 10.81
CA LYS A 94 5.83 -8.11 10.06
C LYS A 94 5.13 -7.77 8.73
N LYS A 95 4.21 -6.81 8.72
CA LYS A 95 3.53 -6.36 7.50
C LYS A 95 4.42 -5.52 6.58
N GLN A 96 5.26 -4.63 7.13
CA GLN A 96 6.23 -3.88 6.34
C GLN A 96 7.22 -4.82 5.64
N ARG A 97 7.66 -5.91 6.29
CA ARG A 97 8.54 -6.91 5.67
C ARG A 97 7.86 -7.66 4.52
N LEU A 98 6.56 -7.96 4.63
CA LEU A 98 5.80 -8.58 3.54
C LEU A 98 5.68 -7.65 2.33
N ILE A 99 5.34 -6.38 2.57
CA ILE A 99 5.17 -5.37 1.51
C ILE A 99 6.50 -5.06 0.84
N ARG A 100 7.61 -4.96 1.60
CA ARG A 100 8.96 -4.77 1.01
C ARG A 100 9.44 -5.98 0.21
N LYS A 101 9.05 -7.21 0.57
CA LYS A 101 9.33 -8.41 -0.23
C LYS A 101 8.55 -8.40 -1.54
N GLN A 102 7.25 -8.08 -1.48
CA GLN A 102 6.40 -7.98 -2.67
C GLN A 102 6.79 -6.81 -3.59
N GLN A 103 7.24 -5.67 -3.06
CA GLN A 103 7.77 -4.58 -3.87
C GLN A 103 9.04 -4.99 -4.62
N LYS A 104 9.94 -5.78 -4.02
CA LYS A 104 11.13 -6.26 -4.75
C LYS A 104 10.76 -7.24 -5.87
N GLU A 105 9.72 -8.03 -5.69
CA GLU A 105 9.24 -9.00 -6.70
C GLU A 105 8.46 -8.32 -7.84
N PHE A 106 7.62 -7.32 -7.53
CA PHE A 106 6.89 -6.49 -8.52
C PHE A 106 7.78 -5.52 -9.29
N VAL A 107 8.76 -4.88 -8.64
CA VAL A 107 9.73 -4.01 -9.33
C VAL A 107 10.61 -4.82 -10.28
N GLN A 108 10.87 -6.11 -9.97
CA GLN A 108 11.61 -7.01 -10.86
C GLN A 108 10.75 -7.55 -12.01
N THR A 109 9.46 -7.85 -11.79
CA THR A 109 8.55 -8.29 -12.86
C THR A 109 8.11 -7.17 -13.80
N SER A 110 8.12 -5.90 -13.36
CA SER A 110 7.82 -4.76 -14.23
C SER A 110 8.80 -4.65 -15.40
N HIS A 111 10.11 -4.83 -15.15
CA HIS A 111 11.10 -4.88 -16.23
C HIS A 111 10.95 -6.10 -17.13
N HIS A 112 10.45 -7.22 -16.60
CA HIS A 112 10.23 -8.42 -17.41
C HIS A 112 8.97 -8.30 -18.29
N HIS A 113 7.88 -7.73 -17.77
CA HIS A 113 6.64 -7.45 -18.51
C HIS A 113 6.84 -6.34 -19.55
N ALA A 114 7.64 -5.31 -19.25
CA ALA A 114 8.00 -4.28 -20.23
C ALA A 114 8.68 -4.89 -21.47
N LYS A 115 9.61 -5.83 -21.29
CA LYS A 115 10.31 -6.51 -22.40
C LYS A 115 9.45 -7.52 -23.16
N ILE A 116 8.52 -8.21 -22.49
CA ILE A 116 7.63 -9.18 -23.14
C ILE A 116 6.58 -8.46 -24.01
N HIS A 117 6.02 -7.34 -23.53
CA HIS A 117 5.03 -6.57 -24.28
C HIS A 117 5.63 -5.66 -25.37
N GLU A 118 6.92 -5.33 -25.30
CA GLU A 118 7.66 -4.71 -26.41
C GLU A 118 7.76 -5.68 -27.60
N LYS A 119 8.02 -6.96 -27.34
CA LYS A 119 8.01 -8.02 -28.37
C LYS A 119 6.62 -8.27 -28.96
N GLU A 120 5.57 -8.30 -28.14
CA GLU A 120 4.19 -8.48 -28.63
C GLU A 120 3.69 -7.28 -29.46
N ALA A 121 4.08 -6.05 -29.07
CA ALA A 121 3.76 -4.85 -29.85
C ALA A 121 4.51 -4.80 -31.20
N SER A 122 5.67 -5.44 -31.29
CA SER A 122 6.44 -5.60 -32.53
C SER A 122 5.87 -6.73 -33.42
N GLY A 123 5.39 -7.82 -32.83
CA GLY A 123 4.85 -8.99 -33.55
C GLY A 123 3.50 -8.76 -34.25
N TYR A 124 2.68 -7.82 -33.78
CA TYR A 124 1.40 -7.47 -34.42
C TYR A 124 1.52 -6.57 -35.66
N GLY A 125 2.74 -6.16 -36.02
CA GLY A 125 3.01 -5.40 -37.24
C GLY A 125 3.18 -6.25 -38.50
N ASN A 126 3.03 -7.58 -38.41
CA ASN A 126 3.38 -8.52 -39.47
C ASN A 126 2.32 -9.60 -39.70
N VAL A 127 1.05 -9.20 -39.71
CA VAL A 127 -0.06 -10.00 -40.23
C VAL A 127 -0.90 -9.06 -41.09
N ASP A 128 -0.61 -9.15 -42.39
CA ASP A 128 -1.39 -8.81 -43.59
C ASP A 128 -2.40 -7.65 -43.53
#